data_AF-A0A0L8FXD8-F1
#
_entry.id   AF-A0A0L8FXD8-F1
#
_cell.length_a   1.000
_cell.length_b   1.000
_cell.length_c   1.000
_cell.angle_alpha   90.00
_cell.angle_beta   90.00
_cell.angle_gamma   90.00
#
_symmetry.space_group_name_H-M   'P 1'
#
loop_
_entity.id
_entity.type
_entity.pdbx_description
1 polymer ?
#
loop_
_entity_poly.entity_id
_entity_poly.type
_entity_poly.pdbx_seq_one_letter_code
_entity_poly.pdbx_strand_id
1 'polypeptide(L)'
;MMYRKINHRDTWDFSNSEPVAGNYYPITSRAYIRATNEDLQFTVLTDRSQGGGSIHNGSVEIMLHRRTTKDDRLGVGEPLNETSDGLMGLIVRGKHWLLFDGVEESTHFHRQEALDIYKEPILSFAKINRNRRSKLNLEMSALKVSLPPQIHLLTLEEYDQNNILIRLEHIYEKHEVNREVTVNIQDILKDFTIVKIREMTLGANMKLEEINRLKWKSENSDNTGDEYDDRIPISGTLVVLKPMEIRTLMVKVTKQ
;
A
#
# COMPACT_ATOMS: atom_id res chain seq x y z
N MET A 1 9.29 -0.64 4.45
CA MET A 1 9.18 -1.89 5.20
C MET A 1 9.96 -1.67 6.46
N MET A 2 9.41 -2.00 7.63
CA MET A 2 10.13 -1.78 8.88
C MET A 2 10.89 -3.04 9.27
N TYR A 3 12.20 -2.93 9.45
CA TYR A 3 13.00 -4.02 9.97
C TYR A 3 12.63 -4.28 11.44
N ARG A 4 12.45 -5.55 11.80
CA ARG A 4 12.13 -5.97 13.16
C ARG A 4 13.19 -6.92 13.66
N LYS A 5 13.63 -6.70 14.89
CA LYS A 5 14.58 -7.57 15.61
C LYS A 5 13.87 -8.14 16.83
N ILE A 6 14.00 -9.46 17.01
CA ILE A 6 13.42 -10.15 18.16
C ILE A 6 13.99 -9.58 19.47
N ASN A 7 13.13 -9.38 20.47
CA ASN A 7 13.48 -8.86 21.80
C ASN A 7 14.24 -7.52 21.78
N HIS A 8 13.93 -6.63 20.83
CA HIS A 8 14.63 -5.34 20.68
C HIS A 8 13.66 -4.17 20.54
N ARG A 9 14.06 -3.01 21.08
CA ARG A 9 13.38 -1.72 20.94
C ARG A 9 14.46 -0.64 20.77
N ASP A 10 14.23 0.30 19.86
CA ASP A 10 15.25 1.31 19.51
C ASP A 10 15.31 2.46 20.52
N THR A 11 14.23 2.69 21.28
CA THR A 11 14.08 3.89 22.11
C THR A 11 14.19 3.64 23.62
N TRP A 12 14.30 2.38 24.06
CA TRP A 12 14.53 2.04 25.47
C TRP A 12 15.09 0.62 25.64
N ASP A 13 15.68 0.35 26.80
CA ASP A 13 16.15 -0.98 27.19
C ASP A 13 14.96 -1.94 27.42
N PHE A 14 14.78 -2.88 26.50
CA PHE A 14 13.64 -3.78 26.51
C PHE A 14 13.91 -5.04 27.36
N SER A 15 13.21 -5.16 28.49
CA SER A 15 13.12 -6.42 29.25
C SER A 15 11.86 -7.16 28.82
N ASN A 16 12.02 -8.33 28.21
CA ASN A 16 10.88 -9.06 27.67
C ASN A 16 10.28 -10.03 28.69
N SER A 17 9.12 -9.68 29.25
CA SER A 17 8.29 -10.59 30.05
C SER A 17 7.41 -11.53 29.21
N GLU A 18 7.19 -11.20 27.93
CA GLU A 18 6.28 -11.88 27.01
C GLU A 18 7.03 -12.29 25.72
N PRO A 19 7.80 -13.39 25.74
CA PRO A 19 8.73 -13.76 24.67
C PRO A 19 8.08 -13.93 23.30
N VAL A 20 6.80 -14.28 23.26
CA VAL A 20 6.02 -14.43 22.02
C VAL A 20 5.26 -13.14 21.72
N ALA A 21 4.32 -12.76 22.58
CA ALA A 21 3.42 -11.62 22.32
C ALA A 21 4.17 -10.29 22.14
N GLY A 22 5.30 -10.09 22.83
CA GLY A 22 6.15 -8.90 22.66
C GLY A 22 6.86 -8.80 21.32
N ASN A 23 6.83 -9.85 20.49
CA ASN A 23 7.46 -9.92 19.18
C ASN A 23 6.45 -10.09 18.02
N TYR A 24 5.16 -9.98 18.32
CA TYR A 24 4.11 -9.91 17.30
C TYR A 24 3.95 -8.49 16.77
N TYR A 25 3.86 -8.36 15.45
CA TYR A 25 3.65 -7.11 14.74
C TYR A 25 2.46 -7.21 13.79
N PRO A 26 1.80 -6.09 13.47
CA PRO A 26 0.77 -6.07 12.45
C PRO A 26 1.39 -6.31 11.07
N ILE A 27 0.85 -7.28 10.36
CA ILE A 27 1.12 -7.59 8.96
C ILE A 27 -0.13 -7.19 8.17
N THR A 28 -0.07 -6.07 7.46
CA THR A 28 -1.21 -5.54 6.70
C THR A 28 -1.25 -6.01 5.25
N SER A 29 -0.11 -6.44 4.71
CA SER A 29 0.02 -6.90 3.32
C SER A 29 1.07 -7.98 3.13
N ARG A 30 2.24 -7.84 3.77
CA ARG A 30 3.34 -8.79 3.64
C ARG A 30 4.34 -8.78 4.80
N ALA A 31 5.02 -9.90 4.99
CA ALA A 31 6.19 -10.04 5.85
C ALA A 31 7.23 -10.93 5.17
N TYR A 32 8.52 -10.74 5.47
CA TYR A 32 9.57 -11.62 4.95
C TYR A 32 10.71 -11.80 5.94
N ILE A 33 11.47 -12.88 5.75
CA ILE A 33 12.77 -13.11 6.37
C ILE A 33 13.83 -13.32 5.28
N ARG A 34 15.07 -12.92 5.56
CA ARG A 34 16.22 -13.11 4.67
C ARG A 34 17.27 -13.92 5.37
N ALA A 35 17.92 -14.83 4.64
CA ALA A 35 19.12 -15.48 5.11
C ALA A 35 20.26 -14.45 5.20
N THR A 36 21.09 -14.52 6.25
CA THR A 36 22.16 -13.52 6.46
C THR A 36 23.30 -13.66 5.45
N ASN A 37 23.60 -14.89 5.02
CA ASN A 37 24.78 -15.21 4.21
C ASN A 37 24.42 -15.88 2.88
N GLU A 38 23.15 -15.85 2.49
CA GLU A 38 22.66 -16.47 1.27
C GLU A 38 21.73 -15.51 0.55
N ASP A 39 21.72 -15.56 -0.78
CA ASP A 39 20.75 -14.82 -1.60
C ASP A 39 19.40 -15.53 -1.55
N LEU A 40 18.76 -15.46 -0.38
CA LEU A 40 17.51 -16.16 -0.12
C LEU A 40 16.55 -15.34 0.73
N GLN A 41 15.33 -15.18 0.23
CA GLN A 41 14.22 -14.53 0.90
C GLN A 41 12.98 -15.42 0.89
N PHE A 42 12.38 -15.58 2.07
CA PHE A 42 11.05 -16.17 2.21
C PHE A 42 10.06 -15.06 2.54
N THR A 43 9.06 -14.87 1.67
CA THR A 43 8.03 -13.82 1.81
C THR A 43 6.65 -14.45 1.95
N VAL A 44 5.85 -13.92 2.87
CA VAL A 44 4.43 -14.26 3.03
C VAL A 44 3.59 -13.03 2.70
N LEU A 45 2.68 -13.16 1.74
CA LEU A 45 1.65 -12.16 1.43
C LEU A 45 0.33 -12.58 2.08
N THR A 46 -0.38 -11.61 2.66
CA THR A 46 -1.62 -11.84 3.43
C THR A 46 -2.81 -11.20 2.73
N ASP A 47 -3.95 -11.90 2.67
CA ASP A 47 -5.21 -11.36 2.13
C ASP A 47 -5.91 -10.33 3.05
N ARG A 48 -5.44 -10.20 4.29
CA ARG A 48 -6.00 -9.30 5.31
C ARG A 48 -4.97 -8.92 6.36
N SER A 49 -5.32 -7.97 7.21
CA SER A 49 -4.49 -7.62 8.38
C SER A 49 -4.46 -8.76 9.40
N GLN A 50 -3.26 -9.19 9.78
CA GLN A 50 -3.03 -10.25 10.76
C GLN A 50 -1.88 -9.88 11.70
N GLY A 51 -1.79 -10.55 12.84
CA GLY A 51 -0.60 -10.49 13.69
C GLY A 51 0.37 -11.60 13.33
N GLY A 52 1.66 -11.29 13.23
CA GLY A 52 2.69 -12.30 13.03
C GLY A 52 4.05 -11.89 13.55
N GLY A 53 4.98 -12.84 13.55
CA GLY A 53 6.32 -12.66 14.07
C GLY A 53 7.29 -13.71 13.56
N SER A 54 8.56 -13.56 13.95
CA SER A 54 9.63 -14.53 13.73
C SER A 54 10.25 -14.83 15.09
N ILE A 55 9.73 -15.86 15.77
CA ILE A 55 10.10 -16.20 17.15
C ILE A 55 11.37 -17.06 17.18
N HIS A 56 11.55 -17.90 16.17
CA HIS A 56 12.75 -18.71 15.98
C HIS A 56 13.46 -18.29 14.68
N ASN A 57 14.79 -18.38 14.67
CA ASN A 57 15.57 -18.11 13.46
C ASN A 57 15.10 -19.01 12.31
N GLY A 58 14.87 -18.41 11.14
CA GLY A 58 14.38 -19.13 9.96
C GLY A 58 12.88 -19.44 10.00
N SER A 59 12.13 -18.97 10.98
CA SER A 59 10.68 -19.16 11.08
C SER A 59 9.89 -17.87 10.84
N VAL A 60 8.69 -18.01 10.29
CA VAL A 60 7.66 -16.97 10.27
C VAL A 60 6.37 -17.61 10.75
N GLU A 61 5.70 -16.98 11.70
CA GLU A 61 4.38 -17.39 12.17
C GLU A 61 3.36 -16.26 12.02
N ILE A 62 2.13 -16.63 11.68
CA ILE A 62 1.02 -15.71 11.49
C ILE A 62 -0.19 -16.27 12.23
N MET A 63 -0.79 -15.45 13.09
CA MET A 63 -1.99 -15.80 13.83
C MET A 63 -3.21 -15.66 12.92
N LEU A 64 -3.79 -16.79 12.55
CA LEU A 64 -4.85 -16.86 11.54
C LEU A 64 -6.23 -16.49 12.08
N HIS A 65 -6.53 -16.91 13.31
CA HIS A 65 -7.82 -16.69 13.96
C HIS A 65 -7.64 -16.74 15.48
N ARG A 66 -8.55 -16.10 16.22
CA ARG A 66 -8.48 -15.99 17.68
C ARG A 66 -9.85 -16.22 18.29
N ARG A 67 -9.85 -16.91 19.44
CA ARG A 67 -11.02 -17.07 20.30
C ARG A 67 -10.57 -17.07 21.75
N THR A 68 -11.17 -16.23 22.59
CA THR A 68 -10.93 -16.19 24.02
C THR A 68 -12.21 -16.48 24.79
N THR A 69 -12.08 -17.01 26.00
CA THR A 69 -13.20 -17.27 26.91
C THR A 69 -13.34 -16.19 27.97
N LYS A 70 -12.41 -15.23 28.01
CA LYS A 70 -12.36 -14.13 28.96
C LYS A 70 -12.09 -12.81 28.23
N ASP A 71 -12.72 -11.76 28.75
CA ASP A 71 -12.46 -10.36 28.42
C ASP A 71 -11.09 -9.94 28.98
N ASP A 72 -10.41 -9.03 28.30
CA ASP A 72 -9.10 -8.50 28.66
C ASP A 72 -9.17 -7.27 29.59
N ARG A 73 -10.38 -6.81 29.92
CA ARG A 73 -10.70 -5.69 30.81
C ARG A 73 -10.22 -4.33 30.29
N LEU A 74 -10.13 -4.18 28.97
CA LEU A 74 -9.75 -2.90 28.33
C LEU A 74 -10.96 -2.08 27.84
N GLY A 75 -12.18 -2.48 28.18
CA GLY A 75 -13.38 -1.63 28.09
C GLY A 75 -14.52 -2.15 27.21
N VAL A 76 -14.28 -3.19 26.39
CA VAL A 76 -15.35 -3.77 25.55
C VAL A 76 -16.33 -4.58 26.40
N GLY A 77 -15.84 -5.32 27.40
CA GLY A 77 -16.69 -6.02 28.38
C GLY A 77 -17.22 -7.37 27.89
N GLU A 78 -16.62 -7.94 26.84
CA GLU A 78 -16.99 -9.25 26.30
C GLU A 78 -15.73 -10.03 25.85
N PRO A 79 -15.73 -11.37 25.97
CA PRO A 79 -14.66 -12.17 25.41
C PRO A 79 -14.71 -12.16 23.87
N LEU A 80 -13.57 -12.31 23.20
CA LEU A 80 -13.50 -12.49 21.76
C LEU A 80 -13.99 -13.90 21.39
N ASN A 81 -15.30 -14.08 21.28
CA ASN A 81 -15.96 -15.38 21.16
C ASN A 81 -17.04 -15.40 20.06
N GLU A 82 -16.65 -15.00 18.85
CA GLU A 82 -17.57 -14.89 17.71
C GLU A 82 -18.16 -16.26 17.30
N THR A 83 -19.44 -16.25 16.93
CA THR A 83 -20.19 -17.44 16.50
C THR A 83 -20.95 -17.18 15.20
N SER A 84 -21.15 -18.20 14.37
CA SER A 84 -21.83 -18.06 13.07
C SER A 84 -23.37 -18.07 13.18
N ASP A 85 -23.92 -18.53 14.30
CA ASP A 85 -25.36 -18.74 14.54
C ASP A 85 -25.72 -18.77 16.05
N GLY A 86 -24.82 -18.30 16.92
CA GLY A 86 -24.96 -18.39 18.38
C GLY A 86 -24.56 -19.75 18.98
N LEU A 87 -24.28 -20.76 18.16
CA LEU A 87 -23.95 -22.12 18.62
C LEU A 87 -22.55 -22.56 18.19
N MET A 88 -22.19 -22.30 16.94
CA MET A 88 -20.92 -22.74 16.35
C MET A 88 -19.92 -21.59 16.31
N GLY A 89 -18.67 -21.89 16.68
CA GLY A 89 -17.58 -20.91 16.59
C GLY A 89 -17.41 -20.41 15.16
N LEU A 90 -17.15 -19.11 15.00
CA LEU A 90 -17.01 -18.48 13.69
C LEU A 90 -15.88 -19.15 12.88
N ILE A 91 -16.20 -19.56 11.66
CA ILE A 91 -15.24 -20.10 10.70
C ILE A 91 -14.85 -18.99 9.74
N VAL A 92 -13.55 -18.69 9.67
CA VAL A 92 -12.99 -17.76 8.70
C VAL A 92 -12.18 -18.52 7.66
N ARG A 93 -12.23 -18.06 6.41
CA ARG A 93 -11.38 -18.53 5.32
C ARG A 93 -10.53 -17.38 4.84
N GLY A 94 -9.23 -17.61 4.75
CA GLY A 94 -8.27 -16.68 4.18
C GLY A 94 -7.30 -17.37 3.23
N LYS A 95 -6.50 -16.56 2.54
CA LYS A 95 -5.44 -16.99 1.63
C LYS A 95 -4.12 -16.36 2.04
N HIS A 96 -3.06 -17.15 1.86
CA HIS A 96 -1.67 -16.73 2.00
C HIS A 96 -0.93 -17.14 0.75
N TRP A 97 -0.05 -16.27 0.27
CA TRP A 97 0.86 -16.58 -0.83
C TRP A 97 2.27 -16.62 -0.29
N LEU A 98 3.00 -17.68 -0.65
CA LEU A 98 4.36 -17.92 -0.20
C LEU A 98 5.28 -17.76 -1.40
N LEU A 99 6.27 -16.87 -1.26
CA LEU A 99 7.31 -16.64 -2.26
C LEU A 99 8.65 -17.06 -1.68
N PHE A 100 9.46 -17.75 -2.49
CA PHE A 100 10.78 -18.24 -2.12
C PHE A 100 11.72 -17.97 -3.28
N ASP A 101 12.47 -16.88 -3.18
CA ASP A 101 13.25 -16.31 -4.28
C ASP A 101 14.56 -15.70 -3.75
N GLY A 102 15.43 -15.29 -4.68
CA GLY A 102 16.57 -14.42 -4.37
C GLY A 102 16.11 -13.05 -3.84
N VAL A 103 16.98 -12.36 -3.12
CA VAL A 103 16.67 -11.08 -2.45
C VAL A 103 16.30 -10.00 -3.46
N GLU A 104 17.01 -9.92 -4.59
CA GLU A 104 16.75 -8.95 -5.66
C GLU A 104 15.40 -9.21 -6.34
N GLU A 105 15.18 -10.44 -6.80
CA GLU A 105 13.92 -10.85 -7.43
C GLU A 105 12.72 -10.64 -6.50
N SER A 106 12.82 -11.12 -5.25
CA SER A 106 11.73 -10.98 -4.28
C SER A 106 11.35 -9.53 -4.05
N THR A 107 12.34 -8.63 -4.00
CA THR A 107 12.14 -7.18 -3.84
C THR A 107 11.27 -6.58 -4.95
N HIS A 108 11.44 -7.05 -6.19
CA HIS A 108 10.63 -6.60 -7.33
C HIS A 108 9.20 -7.16 -7.29
N PHE A 109 9.06 -8.46 -7.01
CA PHE A 109 7.77 -9.17 -7.10
C PHE A 109 6.83 -8.89 -5.94
N HIS A 110 7.29 -8.96 -4.69
CA HIS A 110 6.38 -8.97 -3.55
C HIS A 110 5.57 -7.66 -3.39
N ARG A 111 5.99 -6.57 -4.05
CA ARG A 111 5.25 -5.30 -4.05
C ARG A 111 4.07 -5.31 -5.00
N GLN A 112 4.33 -5.73 -6.24
CA GLN A 112 3.32 -5.81 -7.27
C GLN A 112 2.27 -6.85 -6.89
N GLU A 113 2.71 -8.04 -6.48
CA GLU A 113 1.79 -9.11 -6.04
C GLU A 113 0.93 -8.69 -4.85
N ALA A 114 1.49 -7.98 -3.86
CA ALA A 114 0.71 -7.48 -2.73
C ALA A 114 -0.35 -6.46 -3.15
N LEU A 115 -0.06 -5.63 -4.18
CA LEU A 115 -1.02 -4.69 -4.74
C LEU A 115 -2.09 -5.41 -5.56
N ASP A 116 -1.72 -6.41 -6.35
CA ASP A 116 -2.65 -7.19 -7.18
C ASP A 116 -3.60 -8.02 -6.31
N ILE A 117 -3.12 -8.58 -5.18
CA ILE A 117 -3.97 -9.22 -4.17
C ILE A 117 -4.96 -8.21 -3.58
N TYR A 118 -4.50 -6.99 -3.27
CA TYR A 118 -5.34 -5.93 -2.72
C TYR A 118 -6.36 -5.39 -3.75
N LYS A 119 -6.00 -5.41 -5.04
CA LYS A 119 -6.79 -4.91 -6.17
C LYS A 119 -7.22 -6.04 -7.10
N GLU A 120 -7.77 -7.10 -6.52
CA GLU A 120 -8.23 -8.25 -7.29
C GLU A 120 -9.27 -7.86 -8.36
N PRO A 121 -9.27 -8.51 -9.54
CA PRO A 121 -10.21 -8.21 -10.60
C PRO A 121 -11.68 -8.36 -10.16
N ILE A 122 -12.51 -7.36 -10.48
CA ILE A 122 -13.94 -7.41 -10.21
C ILE A 122 -14.62 -8.28 -11.28
N LEU A 123 -15.18 -9.41 -10.86
CA LEU A 123 -15.92 -10.31 -11.74
C LEU A 123 -17.38 -9.84 -11.89
N SER A 124 -17.81 -9.61 -13.13
CA SER A 124 -19.19 -9.23 -13.46
C SER A 124 -19.86 -10.30 -14.32
N PHE A 125 -21.07 -10.71 -13.93
CA PHE A 125 -21.84 -11.76 -14.62
C PHE A 125 -23.15 -11.20 -15.16
N ALA A 126 -23.46 -11.50 -16.42
CA ALA A 126 -24.72 -11.12 -17.05
C ALA A 126 -25.31 -12.30 -17.83
N LYS A 127 -26.64 -12.43 -17.84
CA LYS A 127 -27.34 -13.43 -18.65
C LYS A 127 -27.28 -13.02 -20.13
N ILE A 128 -26.65 -13.83 -20.97
CA ILE A 128 -26.50 -13.55 -22.41
C ILE A 128 -27.55 -14.33 -23.21
N ASN A 129 -28.28 -13.64 -24.09
CA ASN A 129 -29.00 -14.28 -25.20
C ASN A 129 -28.02 -14.53 -26.34
N ARG A 130 -27.88 -15.79 -26.79
CA ARG A 130 -26.90 -16.23 -27.81
C ARG A 130 -26.90 -15.37 -29.07
N ASN A 131 -28.05 -14.80 -29.44
CA ASN A 131 -28.20 -13.95 -30.62
C ASN A 131 -27.59 -12.54 -30.49
N ARG A 132 -27.09 -12.15 -29.31
CA ARG A 132 -26.49 -10.82 -29.05
C ARG A 132 -25.00 -10.85 -28.72
N ARG A 133 -24.34 -12.02 -28.76
CA ARG A 133 -22.93 -12.16 -28.36
C ARG A 133 -21.97 -11.31 -29.20
N SER A 134 -22.20 -11.21 -30.51
CA SER A 134 -21.37 -10.41 -31.42
C SER A 134 -21.53 -8.89 -31.28
N LYS A 135 -22.49 -8.42 -30.48
CA LYS A 135 -22.74 -6.98 -30.24
C LYS A 135 -22.16 -6.47 -28.93
N LEU A 136 -21.57 -7.34 -28.11
CA LEU A 136 -20.99 -6.97 -26.83
C LEU A 136 -19.52 -6.60 -27.03
N ASN A 137 -19.16 -5.36 -26.72
CA ASN A 137 -17.75 -5.02 -26.53
C ASN A 137 -17.34 -5.50 -25.13
N LEU A 138 -16.48 -6.50 -25.06
CA LEU A 138 -16.03 -7.11 -23.80
C LEU A 138 -14.65 -6.59 -23.36
N GLU A 139 -14.04 -5.73 -24.18
CA GLU A 139 -12.72 -5.16 -23.91
C GLU A 139 -12.83 -3.64 -23.89
N MET A 140 -12.48 -3.04 -22.76
CA MET A 140 -12.43 -1.61 -22.58
C MET A 140 -11.24 -1.25 -21.69
N SER A 141 -10.46 -0.28 -22.14
CA SER A 141 -9.41 0.34 -21.33
C SER A 141 -9.67 1.84 -21.29
N ALA A 142 -9.78 2.38 -20.08
CA ALA A 142 -9.77 3.83 -19.85
C ALA A 142 -8.36 4.42 -19.97
N LEU A 143 -7.33 3.58 -19.89
CA LEU A 143 -5.94 3.98 -20.02
C LEU A 143 -5.52 4.03 -21.49
N LYS A 144 -4.84 5.12 -21.88
CA LYS A 144 -4.23 5.27 -23.20
C LYS A 144 -2.88 4.55 -23.31
N VAL A 145 -2.11 4.55 -22.22
CA VAL A 145 -0.83 3.84 -22.07
C VAL A 145 -0.79 3.16 -20.72
N SER A 146 -0.20 1.96 -20.64
CA SER A 146 0.07 1.29 -19.37
C SER A 146 1.00 2.12 -18.50
N LEU A 147 0.72 2.17 -17.20
CA LEU A 147 1.59 2.85 -16.25
C LEU A 147 2.92 2.08 -16.11
N PRO A 148 4.04 2.78 -15.83
CA PRO A 148 5.29 2.12 -15.49
C PRO A 148 5.09 1.18 -14.28
N PRO A 149 5.78 0.03 -14.20
CA PRO A 149 5.56 -0.97 -13.14
C PRO A 149 5.84 -0.46 -11.71
N GLN A 150 6.55 0.67 -11.56
CA GLN A 150 6.80 1.33 -10.29
C GLN A 150 5.67 2.25 -9.83
N ILE A 151 4.79 2.64 -10.75
CA ILE A 151 3.74 3.63 -10.53
C ILE A 151 2.39 2.95 -10.43
N HIS A 152 1.71 3.19 -9.31
CA HIS A 152 0.36 2.72 -9.09
C HIS A 152 -0.62 3.90 -9.07
N LEU A 153 -1.76 3.74 -9.77
CA LEU A 153 -2.88 4.67 -9.73
C LEU A 153 -3.70 4.40 -8.48
N LEU A 154 -3.32 5.04 -7.38
CA LEU A 154 -3.93 4.87 -6.07
C LEU A 154 -5.36 5.43 -6.00
N THR A 155 -5.63 6.53 -6.69
CA THR A 155 -6.97 7.14 -6.72
C THR A 155 -7.26 7.72 -8.09
N LEU A 156 -8.46 7.45 -8.59
CA LEU A 156 -9.09 8.13 -9.72
C LEU A 156 -10.54 8.40 -9.34
N GLU A 157 -10.88 9.65 -9.09
CA GLU A 157 -12.18 10.03 -8.53
C GLU A 157 -12.70 11.32 -9.19
N GLU A 158 -13.99 11.36 -9.54
CA GLU A 158 -14.65 12.60 -9.94
C GLU A 158 -14.83 13.48 -8.69
N TYR A 159 -14.20 14.65 -8.68
CA TYR A 159 -14.28 15.59 -7.56
C TYR A 159 -15.45 16.56 -7.75
N ASP A 160 -15.58 17.11 -8.96
CA ASP A 160 -16.72 17.90 -9.40
C ASP A 160 -16.89 17.80 -10.93
N GLN A 161 -17.85 18.52 -11.50
CA GLN A 161 -18.24 18.43 -12.92
C GLN A 161 -17.09 18.43 -13.93
N ASN A 162 -15.96 19.08 -13.64
CA ASN A 162 -14.81 19.12 -14.56
C ASN A 162 -13.47 18.83 -13.88
N ASN A 163 -13.46 18.45 -12.61
CA ASN A 163 -12.24 18.15 -11.88
C ASN A 163 -12.19 16.68 -11.47
N ILE A 164 -11.05 16.05 -11.74
CA ILE A 164 -10.75 14.68 -11.36
C ILE A 164 -9.60 14.73 -10.36
N LEU A 165 -9.76 14.02 -9.25
CA LEU A 165 -8.71 13.76 -8.29
C LEU A 165 -7.92 12.52 -8.71
N ILE A 166 -6.62 12.71 -8.95
CA ILE A 166 -5.68 11.65 -9.30
C ILE A 166 -4.63 11.54 -8.20
N ARG A 167 -4.42 10.33 -7.68
CA ARG A 167 -3.26 10.01 -6.85
C ARG A 167 -2.40 8.97 -7.53
N LEU A 168 -1.12 9.30 -7.72
CA LEU A 168 -0.10 8.37 -8.18
C LEU A 168 0.85 8.11 -7.03
N GLU A 169 1.26 6.86 -6.85
CA GLU A 169 2.29 6.49 -5.88
C GLU A 169 3.42 5.72 -6.53
N HIS A 170 4.64 5.92 -6.02
CA HIS A 170 5.78 5.07 -6.34
C HIS A 170 5.87 3.94 -5.31
N ILE A 171 5.62 2.70 -5.73
CA ILE A 171 5.37 1.58 -4.81
C ILE A 171 6.63 1.06 -4.11
N TYR A 172 7.81 1.34 -4.67
CA TYR A 172 9.11 0.89 -4.15
C TYR A 172 9.78 1.91 -3.25
N GLU A 173 10.64 1.40 -2.36
CA GLU A 173 11.52 2.16 -1.49
C GLU A 173 12.87 2.45 -2.15
N LYS A 174 13.55 3.48 -1.66
CA LYS A 174 14.82 3.96 -2.21
C LYS A 174 15.91 2.89 -2.29
N HIS A 175 15.93 1.95 -1.35
CA HIS A 175 16.90 0.85 -1.32
C HIS A 175 16.55 -0.32 -2.24
N GLU A 176 15.31 -0.38 -2.72
CA GLU A 176 14.82 -1.40 -3.66
C GLU A 176 14.98 -0.92 -5.10
N VAL A 177 14.53 0.31 -5.37
CA VAL A 177 14.65 0.98 -6.66
C VAL A 177 15.01 2.43 -6.39
N ASN A 178 16.26 2.80 -6.68
CA ASN A 178 16.73 4.18 -6.50
C ASN A 178 16.60 5.00 -7.80
N ARG A 179 15.44 4.93 -8.45
CA ARG A 179 15.19 5.62 -9.72
C ARG A 179 13.86 6.35 -9.67
N GLU A 180 13.90 7.61 -10.07
CA GLU A 180 12.70 8.44 -10.25
C GLU A 180 11.98 8.06 -11.54
N VAL A 181 10.65 8.19 -11.54
CA VAL A 181 9.83 7.88 -12.70
C VAL A 181 9.02 9.11 -13.10
N THR A 182 9.15 9.50 -14.36
CA THR A 182 8.37 10.59 -14.96
C THR A 182 7.15 10.02 -15.67
N VAL A 183 5.98 10.56 -15.34
CA VAL A 183 4.70 10.19 -15.96
C VAL A 183 4.08 11.43 -16.59
N ASN A 184 3.61 11.30 -17.83
CA ASN A 184 2.80 12.31 -18.48
C ASN A 184 1.31 12.08 -18.17
N ILE A 185 0.71 12.92 -17.34
CA ILE A 185 -0.69 12.75 -16.91
C ILE A 185 -1.65 12.83 -18.12
N GLN A 186 -1.30 13.62 -19.14
CA GLN A 186 -2.11 13.74 -20.36
C GLN A 186 -2.21 12.44 -21.16
N ASP A 187 -1.27 11.52 -20.98
CA ASP A 187 -1.25 10.23 -21.67
C ASP A 187 -1.79 9.07 -20.83
N ILE A 188 -2.29 9.34 -19.62
CA ILE A 188 -2.87 8.30 -18.76
C ILE A 188 -4.29 7.96 -19.24
N LEU A 189 -5.20 8.95 -19.29
CA LEU A 189 -6.62 8.71 -19.58
C LEU A 189 -6.94 8.97 -21.06
N LYS A 190 -7.69 8.05 -21.68
CA LYS A 190 -7.99 8.08 -23.12
C LYS A 190 -9.00 9.15 -23.53
N ASP A 191 -10.05 9.36 -22.73
CA ASP A 191 -11.24 10.12 -23.15
C ASP A 191 -11.25 11.58 -22.66
N PHE A 192 -10.14 12.05 -22.09
CA PHE A 192 -10.05 13.36 -21.45
C PHE A 192 -8.86 14.17 -21.94
N THR A 193 -9.10 15.46 -22.18
CA THR A 193 -8.05 16.45 -22.40
C THR A 193 -7.83 17.23 -21.12
N ILE A 194 -6.58 17.32 -20.68
CA ILE A 194 -6.22 18.03 -19.45
C ILE A 194 -6.07 19.51 -19.76
N VAL A 195 -6.86 20.31 -19.07
CA VAL A 195 -6.83 21.78 -19.17
C VAL A 195 -5.88 22.38 -18.14
N LYS A 196 -5.89 21.83 -16.92
CA LYS A 196 -5.08 22.35 -15.81
C LYS A 196 -4.78 21.26 -14.81
N ILE A 197 -3.56 21.24 -14.29
CA ILE A 197 -3.16 20.40 -13.16
C ILE A 197 -2.85 21.32 -11.99
N ARG A 198 -3.26 20.92 -10.79
CA ARG A 198 -2.87 21.55 -9.54
C ARG A 198 -2.44 20.49 -8.56
N GLU A 199 -1.27 20.67 -7.96
CA GLU A 199 -0.83 19.79 -6.89
C GLU A 199 -1.49 20.17 -5.57
N MET A 200 -1.99 19.16 -4.86
CA MET A 200 -2.74 19.33 -3.62
C MET A 200 -2.02 18.61 -2.48
N THR A 201 -2.41 18.92 -1.24
CA THR A 201 -2.07 18.10 -0.08
C THR A 201 -2.62 16.68 -0.23
N LEU A 202 -2.13 15.72 0.56
CA LEU A 202 -2.60 14.32 0.49
C LEU A 202 -4.12 14.20 0.72
N GLY A 203 -4.65 15.00 1.64
CA GLY A 203 -6.09 15.12 1.92
C GLY A 203 -6.90 15.88 0.87
N ALA A 204 -6.25 16.39 -0.18
CA ALA A 204 -6.85 17.16 -1.27
C ALA A 204 -7.65 18.41 -0.83
N ASN A 205 -7.35 18.95 0.35
CA ASN A 205 -8.11 20.05 0.96
C ASN A 205 -7.42 21.43 0.87
N MET A 206 -6.15 21.46 0.45
CA MET A 206 -5.35 22.68 0.33
C MET A 206 -4.35 22.50 -0.82
N LYS A 207 -3.97 23.60 -1.49
CA LYS A 207 -2.93 23.52 -2.52
C LYS A 207 -1.58 23.25 -1.88
N LEU A 208 -0.72 22.48 -2.55
CA LEU A 208 0.59 22.17 -1.98
C LEU A 208 1.43 23.44 -1.74
N GLU A 209 1.35 24.41 -2.66
CA GLU A 209 2.03 25.71 -2.56
C GLU A 209 1.59 26.59 -1.37
N GLU A 210 0.44 26.28 -0.76
CA GLU A 210 -0.11 27.04 0.38
C GLU A 210 0.32 26.44 1.74
N ILE A 211 1.02 25.30 1.74
CA ILE A 211 1.50 24.69 2.99
C ILE A 211 2.59 25.56 3.60
N ASN A 212 2.43 25.87 4.88
CA ASN A 212 3.50 26.41 5.72
C ASN A 212 3.87 25.41 6.81
N ARG A 213 5.07 24.81 6.75
CA ARG A 213 5.54 23.81 7.72
C ARG A 213 6.18 24.48 8.93
N LEU A 214 5.87 23.96 10.12
CA LEU A 214 6.57 24.35 11.36
C LEU A 214 8.04 23.89 11.29
N LYS A 215 8.94 24.76 11.74
CA LYS A 215 10.38 24.48 11.83
C LYS A 215 10.74 24.13 13.26
N TRP A 216 11.30 22.95 13.47
CA TRP A 216 11.69 22.43 14.78
C TRP A 216 13.21 22.35 14.89
N LYS A 217 13.74 22.56 16.10
CA LYS A 217 15.12 22.21 16.45
C LYS A 217 15.08 20.83 17.09
N SER A 218 15.71 19.84 16.46
CA SER A 218 15.84 18.50 17.03
C SER A 218 17.21 18.34 17.70
N GLU A 219 17.30 17.54 18.76
CA GLU A 219 18.52 17.37 19.57
C GLU A 219 19.73 16.88 18.75
N ASN A 220 19.48 16.17 17.64
CA ASN A 220 20.50 15.54 16.80
C ASN A 220 20.62 16.18 15.39
N SER A 221 20.05 17.36 15.16
CA SER A 221 20.17 18.08 13.89
C SER A 221 20.89 19.41 14.09
N ASP A 222 22.14 19.50 13.64
CA ASP A 222 22.88 20.78 13.56
C ASP A 222 22.22 21.77 12.56
N ASN A 223 21.34 21.29 11.68
CA ASN A 223 20.60 22.12 10.75
C ASN A 223 19.26 22.56 11.32
N THR A 224 19.10 23.89 11.43
CA THR A 224 17.82 24.54 11.68
C THR A 224 16.89 24.40 10.48
N GLY A 225 15.97 23.45 10.52
CA GLY A 225 14.73 23.51 9.73
C GLY A 225 14.90 23.64 8.21
N ASP A 226 15.73 22.78 7.61
CA ASP A 226 15.74 22.59 6.16
C ASP A 226 14.39 22.02 5.70
N GLU A 227 13.85 22.59 4.62
CA GLU A 227 12.65 22.11 3.96
C GLU A 227 12.87 20.66 3.50
N TYR A 228 12.32 19.71 4.26
CA TYR A 228 12.24 18.29 3.87
C TYR A 228 11.20 18.09 2.75
N ASP A 229 11.11 19.02 1.81
CA ASP A 229 10.32 18.86 0.60
C ASP A 229 11.27 18.90 -0.60
N ASP A 230 11.88 17.76 -0.87
CA ASP A 230 12.77 17.56 -1.99
C ASP A 230 12.00 17.20 -3.28
N ARG A 231 10.67 17.32 -3.29
CA ARG A 231 9.83 16.99 -4.45
C ARG A 231 10.22 17.83 -5.65
N ILE A 232 10.19 17.21 -6.82
CA ILE A 232 10.36 17.91 -8.09
C ILE A 232 9.02 18.57 -8.47
N PRO A 233 8.99 19.90 -8.66
CA PRO A 233 7.79 20.61 -9.09
C PRO A 233 7.23 20.07 -10.40
N ILE A 234 5.90 20.11 -10.55
CA ILE A 234 5.22 19.68 -11.78
C ILE A 234 5.61 20.61 -12.92
N SER A 235 5.96 20.04 -14.08
CA SER A 235 6.26 20.78 -15.30
C SER A 235 5.24 20.47 -16.38
N GLY A 236 4.27 21.36 -16.57
CA GLY A 236 3.15 21.15 -17.49
C GLY A 236 2.32 19.93 -17.08
N THR A 237 2.36 18.87 -17.89
CA THR A 237 1.68 17.59 -17.64
C THR A 237 2.62 16.49 -17.15
N LEU A 238 3.90 16.79 -16.98
CA LEU A 238 4.92 15.85 -16.51
C LEU A 238 5.01 15.90 -14.99
N VAL A 239 4.82 14.73 -14.37
CA VAL A 239 4.92 14.53 -12.93
C VAL A 239 6.01 13.51 -12.67
N VAL A 240 6.98 13.89 -11.84
CA VAL A 240 8.08 13.01 -11.41
C VAL A 240 7.73 12.45 -10.04
N LEU A 241 7.89 11.14 -9.87
CA LEU A 241 7.72 10.48 -8.57
C LEU A 241 9.04 9.83 -8.15
N LYS A 242 9.51 10.19 -6.96
CA LYS A 242 10.61 9.50 -6.28
C LYS A 242 10.09 8.27 -5.53
N PRO A 243 10.96 7.32 -5.13
CA PRO A 243 10.58 6.19 -4.30
C PRO A 243 9.79 6.60 -3.06
N MET A 244 8.68 5.91 -2.79
CA MET A 244 7.70 6.18 -1.73
C MET A 244 6.92 7.50 -1.82
N GLU A 245 7.07 8.30 -2.88
CA GLU A 245 6.26 9.50 -3.04
C GLU A 245 4.82 9.16 -3.45
N ILE A 246 3.88 9.92 -2.91
CA ILE A 246 2.49 9.98 -3.37
C ILE A 246 2.21 11.40 -3.84
N ARG A 247 1.89 11.56 -5.13
CA ARG A 247 1.52 12.85 -5.73
C ARG A 247 0.00 12.93 -5.83
N THR A 248 -0.59 13.97 -5.22
CA THR A 248 -2.04 14.22 -5.26
C THR A 248 -2.34 15.38 -6.20
N LEU A 249 -3.10 15.11 -7.25
CA LEU A 249 -3.31 16.01 -8.37
C LEU A 249 -4.80 16.29 -8.54
N MET A 250 -5.17 17.56 -8.52
CA MET A 250 -6.47 18.03 -8.98
C MET A 250 -6.36 18.40 -10.47
N VAL A 251 -7.01 17.61 -11.32
CA VAL A 251 -6.91 17.72 -12.78
C VAL A 251 -8.22 18.24 -13.34
N LYS A 252 -8.19 19.44 -13.91
CA LYS A 252 -9.32 19.97 -14.67
C LYS A 252 -9.29 19.38 -16.07
N VAL A 253 -10.39 18.75 -16.48
CA VAL A 253 -10.52 18.07 -17.76
C VAL A 253 -11.67 18.63 -18.60
N THR A 254 -11.60 18.38 -19.91
CA THR A 254 -12.73 18.48 -20.84
C THR A 254 -12.88 17.14 -21.54
N LYS A 255 -14.11 16.67 -21.71
CA LYS A 255 -14.39 15.48 -22.52
C LYS A 255 -14.02 15.76 -23.98
N GLN A 256 -13.41 14.77 -24.62
CA GLN A 256 -13.18 14.79 -26.07
C GLN A 256 -14.48 14.54 -26.83
#